data_AF-A0A921LR73-F1
#
_entry.id   AF-A0A921LR73-F1
#
_cell.length_a   1.000
_cell.length_b   1.000
_cell.length_c   1.000
_cell.angle_alpha   90.00
_cell.angle_beta   90.00
_cell.angle_gamma   90.00
#
_symmetry.space_group_name_H-M   'P 1'
#
loop_
_entity.id
_entity.type
_entity.pdbx_description
1 polymer ?
#
loop_
_entity_poly.entity_id
_entity_poly.type
_entity_poly.pdbx_seq_one_letter_code
_entity_poly.pdbx_strand_id
1 'polypeptide(L)' 'MVRAFEDDDFEFRTREVVCNRCANHCEIICVYKDDDLIDSWGNRCDRGAIRVGK' A
#
# COMPACT_ATOMS: atom_id res chain seq x y z
N MET A 1 -10.23 12.48 -0.96
CA MET A 1 -9.41 12.80 -2.15
C MET A 1 -8.21 13.59 -1.66
N VAL A 2 -7.07 12.92 -1.46
CA VAL A 2 -5.83 13.62 -1.06
C VAL A 2 -5.32 14.41 -2.25
N ARG A 3 -5.13 15.72 -2.07
CA ARG A 3 -4.70 16.67 -3.11
C ARG A 3 -3.17 16.76 -3.01
N ALA A 4 -2.46 16.23 -4.01
CA ALA A 4 -1.01 16.41 -4.14
C ALA A 4 -0.72 17.89 -4.47
N PHE A 5 0.30 18.46 -3.84
CA PHE A 5 0.72 19.85 -4.04
C PHE A 5 1.46 20.02 -5.37
N GLU A 6 1.34 21.21 -5.96
CA GLU A 6 1.38 21.52 -7.39
C GLU A 6 2.78 21.62 -8.06
N ASP A 7 3.82 20.88 -7.63
CA ASP A 7 5.18 21.09 -8.17
C ASP A 7 6.03 19.84 -8.53
N ASP A 8 5.50 18.62 -8.39
CA ASP A 8 6.20 17.38 -8.81
C ASP A 8 5.17 16.47 -9.52
N ASP A 9 5.42 16.16 -10.80
CA ASP A 9 4.51 15.40 -11.68
C ASP A 9 4.58 13.91 -11.32
N PHE A 10 4.01 13.56 -10.17
CA PHE A 10 3.87 12.18 -9.73
C PHE A 10 2.41 11.85 -9.46
N GLU A 11 2.06 10.59 -9.72
CA GLU A 11 0.73 10.08 -9.43
C GLU A 11 0.75 9.18 -8.19
N PHE A 12 -0.10 9.49 -7.20
CA PHE A 12 -0.36 8.53 -6.13
C PHE A 12 -1.47 7.57 -6.50
N ARG A 13 -1.21 6.28 -6.40
CA ARG A 13 -2.19 5.21 -6.61
C ARG A 13 -2.34 4.38 -5.33
N THR A 14 -3.57 4.14 -4.91
CA THR A 14 -3.87 3.20 -3.83
C THR A 14 -4.39 1.89 -4.42
N ARG A 15 -3.90 0.75 -3.93
CA ARG A 15 -4.41 -0.58 -4.28
C ARG A 15 -4.72 -1.38 -3.03
N GLU A 16 -5.76 -2.19 -3.09
CA GLU A 16 -6.13 -3.15 -2.04
C GLU A 16 -5.53 -4.53 -2.32
N VAL A 17 -5.02 -5.17 -1.27
CA VAL A 17 -4.50 -6.55 -1.30
C VAL A 17 -5.07 -7.31 -0.13
N VAL A 18 -5.70 -8.46 -0.39
CA VAL A 18 -6.24 -9.33 0.65
C VAL A 18 -5.25 -10.45 0.95
N CYS A 19 -4.83 -10.56 2.21
CA CYS A 19 -3.94 -11.62 2.68
C CYS A 19 -4.67 -12.95 2.86
N ASN A 20 -4.60 -13.84 1.88
CA ASN A 20 -5.15 -15.20 2.00
C ASN A 20 -4.27 -16.18 2.81
N ARG A 21 -3.34 -15.67 3.61
CA ARG A 21 -2.37 -16.49 4.39
C ARG A 21 -2.68 -16.53 5.89
N CYS A 22 -3.75 -15.88 6.34
CA CYS A 22 -4.22 -15.92 7.72
C CYS A 22 -5.75 -16.02 7.77
N ALA A 23 -6.30 -16.55 8.86
CA ALA A 23 -7.75 -16.73 9.02
C ALA A 23 -8.54 -15.41 9.01
N ASN A 24 -7.88 -14.29 9.30
CA ASN A 24 -8.50 -12.97 9.31
C ASN A 24 -8.63 -12.34 7.92
N HIS A 25 -8.01 -12.92 6.88
CA HIS A 25 -8.02 -12.40 5.52
C HIS A 25 -7.71 -10.90 5.49
N CYS A 26 -6.62 -10.50 6.15
CA CYS A 26 -6.38 -9.09 6.41
C CYS A 26 -6.32 -8.30 5.10
N GLU A 27 -7.08 -7.22 5.03
CA GLU A 27 -6.99 -6.25 3.96
C GLU A 27 -5.79 -5.33 4.20
N ILE A 28 -5.01 -5.15 3.15
CA ILE A 28 -3.78 -4.37 3.15
C ILE A 28 -3.95 -3.32 2.07
N ILE A 29 -3.83 -2.06 2.45
CA ILE A 29 -3.83 -0.95 1.50
C ILE A 29 -2.39 -0.63 1.19
N CYS A 30 -2.07 -0.62 -0.10
CA CYS A 30 -0.77 -0.28 -0.63
C CYS A 30 -0.84 1.09 -1.29
N VAL A 31 0.11 1.96 -0.96
CA VAL A 31 0.24 3.28 -1.55
C VAL A 31 1.46 3.29 -2.46
N TYR A 32 1.24 3.65 -3.72
CA TYR A 32 2.25 3.77 -4.74
C TYR A 32 2.43 5.23 -5.11
N LYS A 33 3.69 5.66 -5.26
CA LYS A 33 4.08 6.88 -5.98
C LYS A 33 4.59 6.41 -7.34
N ASP A 34 3.88 6.76 -8.42
CA ASP A 34 4.11 6.25 -9.77
C ASP A 34 3.99 4.71 -9.84
N ASP A 35 5.11 3.99 -9.88
CA ASP A 35 5.16 2.51 -9.83
C ASP A 35 5.83 1.99 -8.54
N ASP A 36 6.40 2.88 -7.73
CA ASP A 36 7.10 2.53 -6.50
C ASP A 36 6.12 2.44 -5.32
N LEU A 37 6.12 1.30 -4.64
CA LEU A 37 5.40 1.14 -3.38
C LEU A 37 6.10 1.98 -2.32
N ILE A 38 5.42 3.02 -1.82
CA ILE A 38 5.98 3.91 -0.79
C ILE A 38 5.47 3.60 0.61
N ASP A 39 4.33 2.93 0.73
CA ASP A 39 3.79 2.52 2.02
C ASP A 39 2.77 1.38 1.89
N SER A 40 2.58 0.63 2.97
CA SER A 40 1.49 -0.33 3.09
C SER A 40 1.02 -0.51 4.52
N TRP A 41 -0.30 -0.51 4.74
CA TRP A 41 -0.92 -0.63 6.06
C TRP A 41 -2.09 -1.61 6.07
N GLY A 42 -2.47 -2.08 7.26
CA GLY A 42 -3.68 -2.90 7.47
C GLY A 42 -3.41 -4.40 7.73
N ASN A 43 -2.18 -4.88 7.52
CA ASN A 43 -1.84 -6.25 7.88
C ASN A 43 -1.96 -6.47 9.41
N ARG A 44 -2.69 -7.50 9.83
CA ARG A 44 -2.75 -7.93 11.25
C ARG A 44 -1.87 -9.14 11.53
N CYS A 45 -1.04 -9.53 10.57
CA CYS A 45 -0.15 -10.68 10.68
C CYS A 45 1.15 -10.42 9.90
N ASP A 46 2.23 -11.09 10.32
CA ASP A 46 3.53 -10.98 9.65
C ASP A 46 3.50 -11.52 8.22
N ARG A 47 2.65 -12.51 7.94
CA ARG A 47 2.50 -13.10 6.60
C ARG A 47 1.84 -12.13 5.60
N GLY A 48 1.11 -11.14 6.11
CA GLY A 48 0.51 -10.07 5.33
C GLY A 48 1.38 -8.83 5.27
N ALA A 49 2.55 -8.81 5.92
CA ALA A 49 3.43 -7.66 5.87
C ALA A 49 3.95 -7.48 4.44
N ILE A 50 3.53 -6.40 3.78
CA ILE A 50 4.13 -5.92 2.55
C ILE A 50 5.20 -4.92 2.96
N ARG A 51 6.37 -4.99 2.34
CA ARG A 51 7.51 -4.13 2.68
C ARG A 51 7.90 -3.34 1.45
N VAL A 52 8.07 -2.04 1.65
CA VAL A 52 8.71 -1.16 0.67
C VAL A 52 10.13 -1.67 0.41
N GLY A 53 10.54 -1.70 -0.86
CA GLY A 53 11.89 -2.10 -1.26
C GLY A 53 12.95 -1.23 -0.57
N LYS A 54 14.10 -1.81 -0.27
CA LYS A 54 15.27 -1.06 0.23
C LYS A 54 15.98 -0.33 -0.91
#